data_AF-A0A094BUW6-F1
#
_entry.id   AF-A0A094BUW6-F1
#
_cell.length_a   1.000
_cell.length_b   1.000
_cell.length_c   1.000
_cell.angle_alpha   90.00
_cell.angle_beta   90.00
_cell.angle_gamma   90.00
#
_symmetry.space_group_name_H-M   'P 1'
#
loop_
_entity.id
_entity.type
_entity.pdbx_description
1 polymer ?
#
loop_
_entity_poly.entity_id
_entity_poly.type
_entity_poly.pdbx_seq_one_letter_code
_entity_poly.pdbx_strand_id
1 'polypeptide(L)'
;MALPPAVLVALSPDLRQIGVRVGMALTVGSLGVLIGPPIAGAILARQNSGSEAHDYKGVLIFTGVAMLVCGAFMSATRVIKKGVALAKV
;
A
#
# COMPACT_ATOMS: atom_id res chain seq x y z
N MET A 1 -7.91 11.42 -6.03
CA MET A 1 -8.17 10.02 -5.66
C MET A 1 -9.56 9.59 -6.15
N ALA A 2 -9.78 9.37 -7.45
CA ALA A 2 -11.11 8.98 -7.98
C ALA A 2 -11.07 7.81 -8.99
N LEU A 3 -9.88 7.32 -9.35
CA LEU A 3 -9.70 6.22 -10.30
C LEU A 3 -9.76 4.79 -9.74
N PRO A 4 -9.53 4.50 -8.43
CA PRO A 4 -9.59 3.12 -7.94
C PRO A 4 -10.93 2.41 -8.19
N PRO A 5 -12.12 3.03 -7.94
CA PRO A 5 -13.37 2.34 -8.20
C PRO A 5 -13.63 2.19 -9.70
N ALA A 6 -13.28 3.18 -10.53
CA ALA A 6 -13.50 3.14 -11.97
C ALA A 6 -12.66 2.05 -12.67
N VAL A 7 -11.39 1.87 -12.28
CA VAL A 7 -10.51 0.84 -12.85
C VAL A 7 -10.89 -0.56 -12.35
N LEU A 8 -11.35 -0.70 -11.09
CA LEU A 8 -11.83 -1.98 -10.56
C LEU A 8 -13.15 -2.44 -11.20
N VAL A 9 -14.01 -1.49 -11.58
CA VAL A 9 -15.24 -1.75 -12.35
C VAL A 9 -14.91 -2.15 -13.79
N ALA A 10 -13.98 -1.43 -14.45
CA ALA A 10 -13.57 -1.75 -15.82
C ALA A 10 -12.90 -3.12 -15.98
N LEU A 11 -12.28 -3.65 -14.91
CA LEU A 11 -11.59 -4.96 -14.90
C LEU A 11 -12.47 -6.11 -14.38
N SER A 12 -13.74 -5.88 -14.05
CA SER A 12 -14.63 -6.90 -13.52
C SER A 12 -15.69 -7.30 -14.55
N PRO A 13 -15.60 -8.49 -15.16
CA PRO A 13 -16.61 -9.01 -16.09
C PRO A 13 -17.95 -9.40 -15.41
N ASP A 14 -18.01 -9.39 -14.08
CA ASP A 14 -19.20 -9.80 -13.32
C ASP A 14 -19.61 -8.71 -12.29
N LEU A 15 -20.66 -7.96 -12.64
CA LEU A 15 -21.19 -6.83 -11.85
C LEU A 15 -21.68 -7.24 -10.45
N ARG A 16 -21.94 -8.53 -10.24
CA ARG A 16 -22.56 -9.08 -9.02
C ARG A 16 -21.60 -9.18 -7.83
N GLN A 17 -20.28 -9.18 -8.07
CA GLN A 17 -19.24 -9.27 -7.02
C GLN A 17 -18.36 -8.01 -6.90
N ILE A 18 -18.61 -7.00 -7.75
CA ILE A 18 -17.87 -5.72 -7.74
C ILE A 18 -17.95 -5.04 -6.38
N GLY A 19 -19.14 -4.98 -5.78
CA GLY A 19 -19.33 -4.30 -4.48
C GLY A 19 -18.47 -4.90 -3.37
N VAL A 20 -18.38 -6.24 -3.29
CA VAL A 20 -17.58 -6.93 -2.26
C VAL A 20 -16.09 -6.70 -2.50
N ARG A 21 -15.61 -6.79 -3.75
CA ARG A 21 -14.20 -6.61 -4.08
C ARG A 21 -13.72 -5.17 -3.92
N VAL A 22 -14.55 -4.21 -4.30
CA VAL A 22 -14.30 -2.78 -4.10
C VAL A 22 -14.35 -2.44 -2.61
N GLY A 23 -15.33 -2.96 -1.86
CA GLY A 23 -15.41 -2.80 -0.41
C GLY A 23 -14.20 -3.36 0.34
N MET A 24 -13.70 -4.54 -0.04
CA MET A 24 -12.47 -5.10 0.53
C MET A 24 -11.25 -4.22 0.27
N ALA A 25 -11.11 -3.63 -0.92
CA ALA A 25 -10.00 -2.73 -1.21
C ALA A 25 -10.10 -1.40 -0.44
N LEU A 26 -11.30 -0.84 -0.33
CA LEU A 26 -11.55 0.41 0.39
C LEU A 26 -11.35 0.27 1.90
N THR A 27 -11.81 -0.82 2.50
CA THR A 27 -11.61 -1.08 3.94
C THR A 27 -10.13 -1.19 4.30
N VAL A 28 -9.33 -1.93 3.52
CA VAL A 28 -7.88 -2.02 3.70
C VAL A 28 -7.21 -0.66 3.51
N GLY A 29 -7.60 0.10 2.48
CA GLY A 29 -7.10 1.47 2.27
C GLY A 29 -7.43 2.41 3.43
N SER A 30 -8.63 2.32 3.99
CA SER A 30 -9.10 3.13 5.12
C SER A 30 -8.30 2.84 6.40
N LEU A 31 -7.90 1.60 6.65
CA LEU A 31 -7.02 1.26 7.77
C LEU A 31 -5.63 1.88 7.58
N GLY A 32 -5.09 1.82 6.36
CA GLY A 32 -3.80 2.43 6.03
C GLY A 32 -3.78 3.94 6.27
N VAL A 33 -4.80 4.67 5.83
CA VAL A 33 -4.89 6.13 6.02
C VAL A 33 -5.17 6.53 7.46
N LEU A 34 -5.81 5.67 8.26
CA LEU A 34 -6.04 5.95 9.69
C LEU A 34 -4.75 5.80 10.51
N ILE A 35 -3.90 4.82 10.17
CA ILE A 35 -2.68 4.49 10.94
C ILE A 35 -1.46 5.27 10.42
N GLY A 36 -1.41 5.65 9.15
CA GLY A 36 -0.29 6.40 8.56
C GLY A 36 0.06 7.72 9.27
N PRO A 37 -0.91 8.62 9.51
CA PRO A 37 -0.67 9.91 10.17
C PRO A 37 -0.07 9.80 11.59
N PRO A 38 -0.59 8.98 12.52
CA PRO A 38 0.01 8.85 13.85
C PRO A 38 1.39 8.19 13.82
N ILE A 39 1.66 7.25 12.90
CA ILE A 39 3.00 6.66 12.75
C ILE A 39 4.01 7.71 12.29
N ALA A 40 3.67 8.49 11.26
CA ALA A 40 4.53 9.57 10.77
C ALA A 40 4.79 10.62 11.85
N GLY A 41 3.76 10.97 12.63
CA GLY A 41 3.88 11.89 13.76
C GLY A 41 4.78 11.36 14.88
N ALA A 42 4.68 10.08 15.24
CA ALA A 42 5.53 9.48 16.27
C ALA A 42 7.01 9.42 15.85
N ILE A 43 7.29 9.10 14.58
CA ILE A 43 8.65 9.11 14.03
C ILE A 43 9.23 10.52 14.08
N LEU A 44 8.47 11.51 13.61
CA LEU A 44 8.89 12.91 13.58
C LEU A 44 9.09 13.48 15.00
N ALA A 45 8.25 13.12 15.95
CA ALA A 45 8.37 13.55 17.35
C ALA A 45 9.67 13.04 18.01
N ARG A 46 10.10 11.81 17.70
CA ARG A 46 11.37 11.25 18.20
C ARG A 46 12.60 11.86 17.53
N GLN A 47 12.49 12.28 16.27
CA GLN A 47 13.60 12.87 15.51
C GLN A 47 13.85 14.34 15.85
N ASN A 48 12.82 15.11 16.22
CA ASN A 48 12.96 16.54 16.57
C ASN A 48 13.42 16.78 18.03
N SER A 49 13.72 15.75 18.82
CA SER A 49 14.09 15.91 20.25
C SER A 49 15.55 16.35 20.50
N GLY A 50 16.36 16.64 19.47
CA GLY A 50 17.79 16.91 19.69
C GLY A 50 18.58 17.68 18.63
N SER A 51 17.97 18.27 17.60
CA SER A 51 18.72 19.09 16.63
C SER A 51 17.81 20.12 15.94
N GLU A 52 18.31 21.34 15.79
CA GLU A 52 17.62 22.49 15.15
C GLU A 52 17.44 22.34 13.62
N ALA A 53 17.78 21.17 13.08
CA ALA A 53 17.53 20.78 11.70
C ALA A 53 16.44 19.69 11.67
N HIS A 54 15.32 19.97 11.02
CA HIS A 54 14.24 19.00 10.85
C HIS A 54 14.71 17.77 10.06
N ASP A 55 15.01 16.68 10.77
CA ASP A 55 15.45 15.42 10.17
C ASP A 55 14.26 14.59 9.67
N TYR A 56 13.83 14.82 8.42
CA TYR A 56 12.76 14.05 7.75
C TYR A 56 13.23 12.67 7.23
N LYS A 57 14.47 12.28 7.51
CA LYS A 57 15.05 11.01 7.05
C LYS A 57 14.27 9.79 7.54
N GLY A 58 13.71 9.83 8.74
CA GLY A 58 13.01 8.67 9.32
C GLY A 58 11.67 8.38 8.63
N VAL A 59 10.88 9.42 8.35
CA VAL A 59 9.61 9.26 7.63
C VAL A 59 9.83 8.83 6.17
N LEU A 60 10.92 9.31 5.52
CA LEU A 60 11.28 8.88 4.17
C LEU A 60 11.63 7.39 4.12
N ILE A 61 12.47 6.92 5.04
CA ILE A 61 12.88 5.50 5.10
C ILE A 61 11.67 4.61 5.39
N PHE A 62 10.81 5.01 6.34
CA PHE A 62 9.57 4.28 6.64
C PHE A 62 8.68 4.14 5.40
N THR A 63 8.47 5.23 4.67
CA THR A 63 7.66 5.23 3.45
C THR A 63 8.28 4.34 2.37
N GLY A 64 9.60 4.40 2.19
CA GLY A 64 10.33 3.56 1.22
C GLY A 64 10.23 2.06 1.54
N VAL A 65 10.39 1.68 2.81
CA VAL A 65 10.24 0.29 3.26
C VAL A 65 8.81 -0.19 3.06
N ALA A 66 7.81 0.61 3.44
CA ALA A 66 6.41 0.27 3.23
C ALA A 66 6.07 0.04 1.75
N MET A 67 6.63 0.87 0.85
CA MET A 67 6.45 0.73 -0.59
C MET A 67 7.14 -0.54 -1.14
N LEU A 68 8.34 -0.87 -0.65
CA LEU A 68 9.02 -2.12 -1.01
C LEU A 68 8.25 -3.35 -0.53
N VAL A 69 7.70 -3.33 0.69
CA VAL A 69 6.89 -4.44 1.22
C VAL A 69 5.62 -4.65 0.39
N CYS A 70 4.90 -3.57 0.07
CA CYS A 70 3.74 -3.64 -0.84
C CYS A 70 4.13 -4.18 -2.22
N GLY A 71 5.24 -3.68 -2.79
CA GLY A 71 5.76 -4.15 -4.08
C GLY A 71 6.13 -5.63 -4.06
N ALA A 72 6.78 -6.09 -2.99
CA ALA A 72 7.13 -7.50 -2.78
C ALA A 72 5.87 -8.37 -2.66
N PHE A 73 4.87 -7.94 -1.89
CA PHE A 73 3.60 -8.66 -1.76
C PHE A 73 2.83 -8.75 -3.09
N MET A 74 2.82 -7.66 -3.86
CA MET A 74 2.22 -7.63 -5.20
C MET A 74 2.98 -8.52 -6.20
N SER A 75 4.30 -8.61 -6.05
CA SER A 75 5.14 -9.50 -6.85
C SER A 75 4.91 -10.97 -6.48
N ALA A 76 4.85 -11.29 -5.18
CA ALA A 76 4.56 -12.63 -4.68
C ALA A 76 3.17 -13.12 -5.11
N THR A 77 2.13 -12.28 -4.99
CA THR A 77 0.79 -12.64 -5.46
C THR A 77 0.72 -12.83 -6.98
N ARG A 78 1.53 -12.11 -7.76
CA ARG A 78 1.67 -12.33 -9.21
C ARG A 78 2.35 -13.67 -9.51
N VAL A 79 3.38 -14.05 -8.76
CA VAL A 79 4.08 -15.35 -8.89
C VAL A 79 3.13 -16.50 -8.51
N ILE A 80 2.29 -16.32 -7.48
CA ILE A 80 1.34 -17.34 -7.04
C ILE A 80 0.16 -17.48 -8.03
N LYS A 81 -0.41 -16.36 -8.52
CA LYS A 81 -1.55 -16.40 -9.45
C LYS A 81 -1.20 -16.78 -10.89
N LYS A 82 0.01 -16.46 -11.37
CA LYS A 82 0.47 -16.92 -12.69
C LYS A 82 0.98 -18.36 -12.66
N GLY A 83 0.94 -19.02 -11.50
CA GLY A 83 1.76 -20.20 -11.25
C GLY A 83 3.24 -19.81 -11.31
N VAL A 84 4.09 -20.70 -10.84
CA VAL A 84 5.51 -20.62 -11.12
C VAL A 84 5.69 -20.77 -12.63
N ALA A 85 5.53 -19.69 -13.39
CA ALA A 85 6.11 -19.54 -14.71
C ALA A 85 7.61 -19.27 -14.53
N LEU A 86 8.28 -20.23 -13.88
CA LEU A 86 9.54 -20.74 -14.42
C LEU A 86 9.17 -21.28 -15.80
N ALA A 87 9.07 -20.37 -16.77
CA ALA A 87 9.29 -20.72 -18.15
C ALA A 87 10.72 -21.27 -18.17
N LYS A 88 10.78 -22.59 -18.03
CA LYS A 88 11.77 -23.50 -18.60
C LYS A 88 12.69 -22.76 -19.58
N VAL A 89 13.86 -22.36 -19.07
CA VAL A 89 15.09 -22.28 -19.89
C VAL A 89 15.70 -23.67 -19.86
#